data_AF-A0A7Z9XDD5-F1
#
_entry.id   AF-A0A7Z9XDD5-F1
#
_cell.length_a   1.000
_cell.length_b   1.000
_cell.length_c   1.000
_cell.angle_alpha   90.00
_cell.angle_beta   90.00
_cell.angle_gamma   90.00
#
_symmetry.space_group_name_H-M   'P 1'
#
loop_
_entity.id
_entity.type
_entity.pdbx_description
1 polymer ?
#
loop_
_entity_poly.entity_id
_entity_poly.type
_entity_poly.pdbx_seq_one_letter_code
_entity_poly.pdbx_strand_id
1 'polypeptide(L)'
;MTHHKVQKTYQQINEKIRDGKVVVVTAEEIIDILKENGPVDTAREVDIVTTGTFSPMCSSGAFVNFGHSVPGIKASKVWLNNVPAYAGLAAVDCYIGATEPCEEDPLNKVR
;
A
#
# COMPACT_ATOMS: atom_id res chain seq x y z
N MET A 1 6.73 -12.18 19.52
CA MET A 1 6.53 -10.83 18.94
C MET A 1 7.64 -9.94 19.47
N THR A 2 8.32 -9.18 18.62
CA THR A 2 9.36 -8.24 19.04
C THR A 2 8.72 -7.11 19.86
N HIS A 3 9.20 -6.91 21.09
CA HIS A 3 8.75 -5.82 21.96
C HIS A 3 9.42 -4.51 21.52
N HIS A 4 8.74 -3.77 20.65
CA HIS A 4 9.11 -2.39 20.32
C HIS A 4 8.66 -1.46 21.45
N LYS A 5 9.45 -0.43 21.78
CA LYS A 5 9.10 0.58 22.82
C LYS A 5 7.80 1.34 22.49
N VAL A 6 7.42 1.38 21.22
CA VAL A 6 6.17 1.95 20.72
C VAL A 6 5.54 0.91 19.78
N GLN A 7 4.25 0.64 19.96
CA GLN A 7 3.47 -0.21 19.06
C GLN A 7 2.22 0.53 18.64
N LYS A 8 1.96 0.53 17.34
CA LYS A 8 0.75 1.08 16.70
C LYS A 8 0.09 -0.05 15.92
N THR A 9 -1.23 -0.15 15.99
CA THR A 9 -2.00 -1.09 15.17
C THR A 9 -2.56 -0.39 13.93
N TYR A 10 -2.81 -1.16 12.87
CA TYR A 10 -3.50 -0.63 11.69
C TYR A 10 -4.89 -0.08 12.03
N GLN A 11 -5.58 -0.68 13.01
CA GLN A 11 -6.90 -0.20 13.45
C GLN A 11 -6.81 1.22 14.05
N GLN A 12 -5.81 1.46 14.90
CA GLN A 12 -5.56 2.78 15.50
C GLN A 12 -5.19 3.82 14.43
N ILE A 13 -4.31 3.46 13.49
CA ILE A 13 -3.91 4.37 12.40
C ILE A 13 -5.11 4.69 11.51
N ASN A 14 -5.91 3.67 11.14
CA ASN A 14 -7.12 3.86 10.33
C ASN A 14 -8.17 4.73 11.03
N GLU A 15 -8.28 4.65 12.36
CA GLU A 15 -9.13 5.55 13.15
C GLU A 15 -8.62 6.99 13.09
N LYS A 16 -7.32 7.23 13.29
CA LYS A 16 -6.72 8.56 13.12
C LYS A 16 -6.92 9.13 11.71
N ILE A 17 -6.85 8.29 10.67
CA ILE A 17 -7.13 8.70 9.28
C ILE A 17 -8.57 9.18 9.15
N ARG A 18 -9.54 8.40 9.65
CA ARG A 18 -10.97 8.77 9.62
C ARG A 18 -11.26 10.05 10.40
N ASP A 19 -10.55 10.23 11.52
CA ASP A 19 -10.68 11.41 12.39
C ASP A 19 -9.94 12.65 11.88
N GLY A 20 -9.13 12.53 10.82
CA GLY A 20 -8.27 13.62 10.34
C GLY A 20 -7.13 14.01 11.29
N LYS A 21 -6.76 13.13 12.22
CA LYS A 21 -5.71 13.34 13.25
C LYS A 21 -4.40 12.60 12.94
N VAL A 22 -4.33 11.94 11.79
CA VAL A 22 -3.14 11.18 11.40
C VAL A 22 -1.97 12.12 11.13
N VAL A 23 -0.82 11.83 11.73
CA VAL A 23 0.42 12.57 11.44
C VAL A 23 1.15 11.86 10.30
N VAL A 24 1.17 12.51 9.14
CA VAL A 24 1.84 12.00 7.93
C VAL A 24 3.03 12.90 7.62
N VAL A 25 4.18 12.29 7.40
CA VAL A 25 5.41 13.00 7.01
C VAL A 25 6.03 12.32 5.79
N THR A 26 6.93 13.02 5.13
CA THR A 26 7.75 12.47 4.05
C THR A 26 9.02 11.79 4.58
N ALA A 27 9.65 10.98 3.74
CA ALA A 27 10.95 10.37 4.02
C ALA A 27 12.09 11.38 4.18
N GLU A 28 11.91 12.62 3.71
CA GLU A 28 12.86 13.72 3.93
C GLU A 28 12.60 14.37 5.29
N GLU A 29 11.35 14.72 5.62
CA GLU A 29 10.97 15.34 6.90
C GLU A 29 11.27 14.46 8.11
N ILE A 30 11.09 13.14 8.00
CA ILE A 30 11.33 12.21 9.11
C ILE A 30 12.78 12.23 9.59
N ILE A 31 13.73 12.58 8.72
CA ILE A 31 15.16 12.61 9.06
C ILE A 31 15.43 13.70 10.10
N ASP A 32 14.82 14.87 9.94
CA ASP A 32 15.03 15.99 10.85
C ASP A 32 14.25 15.81 12.16
N ILE A 33 13.02 15.28 12.10
CA ILE A 33 12.23 14.91 13.29
C ILE A 33 12.99 13.88 14.14
N LEU A 34 13.63 12.89 13.52
CA LEU A 34 14.46 11.91 14.23
C LEU A 34 15.66 12.53 14.92
N LYS A 35 16.30 13.54 14.32
CA LYS A 35 17.45 14.23 14.92
C LYS A 35 17.03 15.07 16.13
N GLU A 36 15.86 15.71 16.06
CA GLU A 36 15.36 16.60 17.11
C GLU A 36 14.74 15.81 18.27
N ASN A 37 13.84 14.88 17.97
CA ASN A 37 13.00 14.21 18.96
C ASN A 37 13.49 12.80 19.33
N GLY A 38 14.41 12.23 18.55
CA GLY A 38 14.88 10.86 18.73
C GLY A 38 13.86 9.79 18.30
N PRO A 39 14.28 8.52 18.19
CA PRO A 39 13.50 7.47 17.54
C PRO A 39 12.23 7.05 18.28
N VAL A 40 12.23 7.13 19.62
CA VAL A 40 11.07 6.68 20.41
C VAL A 40 9.94 7.70 20.35
N ASP A 41 10.23 8.99 20.50
CA ASP A 41 9.20 10.03 20.48
C ASP A 41 8.70 10.29 19.07
N THR A 42 9.59 10.26 18.07
CA THR A 42 9.20 10.25 16.66
C THR A 42 8.23 9.10 16.35
N ALA A 43 8.51 7.88 16.82
CA ALA A 43 7.63 6.75 16.61
C ALA A 43 6.28 6.87 17.33
N ARG A 44 6.17 7.66 18.41
CA ARG A 44 4.89 7.96 19.07
C ARG A 44 4.08 8.97 18.27
N GLU A 45 4.73 10.01 17.76
CA GLU A 45 4.09 11.13 17.07
C GLU A 45 3.69 10.78 15.63
N VAL A 46 4.65 10.29 14.83
CA VAL A 46 4.46 10.05 13.39
C VAL A 46 3.71 8.74 13.15
N ASP A 47 2.61 8.79 12.40
CA ASP A 47 1.79 7.61 12.10
C ASP A 47 2.14 6.98 10.75
N ILE A 48 2.45 7.81 9.74
CA ILE A 48 2.75 7.36 8.39
C ILE A 48 3.96 8.13 7.86
N VAL A 49 4.95 7.40 7.33
CA VAL A 49 6.04 7.98 6.53
C VAL A 49 5.75 7.66 5.07
N THR A 50 5.67 8.70 4.25
CA THR A 50 5.47 8.60 2.81
C THR A 50 6.81 8.76 2.10
N THR A 51 7.05 7.93 1.10
CA THR A 51 8.21 8.06 0.22
C THR A 51 7.74 7.94 -1.22
N GLY A 52 8.46 8.58 -2.12
CA GLY A 52 8.15 8.55 -3.54
C GLY A 52 9.39 8.90 -4.33
N THR A 53 9.48 8.35 -5.54
CA THR A 53 10.47 8.73 -6.53
C THR A 53 9.74 9.36 -7.71
N PHE A 54 10.25 10.48 -8.21
CA PHE A 54 9.70 11.13 -9.40
C PHE A 54 10.65 10.91 -10.58
N SER A 55 10.19 10.20 -11.59
CA SER A 55 10.88 9.93 -12.85
C SER A 55 9.81 9.76 -13.94
N PRO A 56 10.12 9.96 -15.24
CA PRO A 56 9.26 9.50 -16.32
C PRO A 56 9.02 7.99 -16.17
N MET A 57 7.90 7.61 -15.55
CA MET A 57 7.54 6.22 -15.32
C MET A 57 6.61 5.76 -16.44
N CYS A 58 7.15 4.97 -17.36
CA CYS A 58 6.35 4.25 -18.36
C CYS A 58 5.66 3.01 -17.76
N SER A 59 6.13 2.53 -16.61
CA SER A 59 5.61 1.35 -15.93
C SER A 59 5.17 1.72 -14.52
N SER A 60 3.85 1.72 -14.28
CA SER A 60 3.26 1.98 -12.96
C SER A 60 2.25 0.89 -12.65
N GLY A 61 2.16 0.50 -11.37
CA GLY A 61 1.25 -0.53 -10.90
C GLY A 61 1.33 -0.69 -9.39
N ALA A 62 0.52 -1.60 -8.84
CA ALA A 62 0.45 -1.88 -7.42
C ALA A 62 0.49 -3.38 -7.14
N PHE A 63 1.21 -3.76 -6.09
CA PHE A 63 1.09 -5.07 -5.46
C PHE A 63 0.02 -4.99 -4.38
N VAL A 64 -0.93 -5.92 -4.42
CA VAL A 64 -2.04 -6.01 -3.46
C VAL A 64 -2.04 -7.41 -2.87
N ASN A 65 -2.08 -7.49 -1.54
CA ASN A 65 -2.27 -8.72 -0.80
C ASN A 65 -3.65 -8.67 -0.12
N PHE A 66 -4.52 -9.65 -0.39
CA PHE A 66 -5.89 -9.65 0.16
C PHE A 66 -6.00 -10.31 1.54
N GLY A 67 -4.92 -10.89 2.05
CA GLY A 67 -4.94 -11.72 3.24
C GLY A 67 -5.56 -13.11 2.99
N HIS A 68 -5.19 -14.06 3.85
CA HIS A 68 -5.70 -15.42 3.78
C HIS A 68 -7.05 -15.56 4.49
N SER A 69 -7.93 -16.39 3.94
CA SER A 69 -9.09 -16.96 4.63
C SER A 69 -8.69 -18.19 5.46
N VAL A 70 -9.62 -18.69 6.27
CA VAL A 70 -9.52 -20.00 6.93
C VAL A 70 -10.68 -20.87 6.44
N PRO A 71 -10.43 -21.97 5.68
CA PRO A 71 -9.12 -22.48 5.25
C PRO A 71 -8.44 -21.57 4.21
N GLY A 72 -7.12 -21.71 4.08
CA GLY A 72 -6.31 -20.91 3.15
C GLY A 72 -6.73 -21.09 1.69
N ILE A 73 -6.77 -19.99 0.95
CA ILE A 73 -7.06 -19.97 -0.49
C ILE A 73 -5.81 -19.63 -1.32
N LYS A 74 -5.87 -19.94 -2.62
CA LYS A 74 -4.91 -19.49 -3.62
C LYS A 74 -5.62 -18.72 -4.74
N ALA A 75 -5.26 -17.46 -4.92
CA ALA A 75 -5.72 -16.63 -6.02
C ALA A 75 -5.10 -17.12 -7.34
N SER A 76 -5.95 -17.56 -8.28
CA SER A 76 -5.53 -18.05 -9.60
C SER A 76 -5.91 -17.10 -10.74
N LYS A 77 -7.01 -16.36 -10.58
CA LYS A 77 -7.43 -15.26 -11.44
C LYS A 77 -8.03 -14.16 -10.57
N VAL A 78 -7.68 -12.92 -10.82
CA VAL A 78 -8.09 -11.77 -9.99
C VAL A 78 -8.59 -10.66 -10.89
N TRP A 79 -9.69 -10.04 -10.49
CA TRP A 79 -10.20 -8.80 -11.09
C TRP A 79 -10.50 -7.80 -9.98
N LEU A 80 -10.21 -6.53 -10.25
CA LEU A 80 -10.57 -5.38 -9.42
C LEU A 80 -11.48 -4.48 -10.25
N ASN A 81 -12.78 -4.49 -9.97
CA ASN A 81 -13.79 -3.75 -10.76
C ASN A 81 -13.68 -4.05 -12.26
N ASN A 82 -13.67 -5.33 -12.63
CA ASN A 82 -13.53 -5.83 -14.01
C ASN A 82 -12.20 -5.52 -14.71
N VAL A 83 -11.22 -4.92 -14.00
CA VAL A 83 -9.84 -4.81 -14.47
C VAL A 83 -9.07 -6.06 -14.03
N PRO A 84 -8.48 -6.84 -14.95
CA PRO A 84 -7.70 -8.01 -14.59
C PRO A 84 -6.46 -7.60 -13.79
N ALA A 85 -6.06 -8.44 -12.85
CA ALA A 85 -4.80 -8.32 -12.12
C ALA A 85 -4.01 -9.62 -12.25
N TYR A 86 -2.69 -9.51 -12.40
CA TYR A 86 -1.80 -10.64 -12.53
C TYR A 86 -1.73 -11.40 -11.20
N ALA A 87 -2.35 -12.57 -11.17
CA ALA A 87 -2.23 -13.53 -10.08
C ALA A 87 -0.94 -14.37 -10.22
N GLY A 88 -0.67 -15.25 -9.26
CA GLY A 88 0.46 -16.19 -9.35
C GLY A 88 1.79 -15.67 -8.81
N LEU A 89 1.78 -14.54 -8.09
CA LEU A 89 2.95 -14.03 -7.37
C LEU A 89 3.25 -14.85 -6.10
N ALA A 90 2.21 -15.09 -5.32
CA ALA A 90 2.24 -15.97 -4.15
C ALA A 90 0.84 -16.57 -3.95
N ALA A 91 0.35 -16.66 -2.72
CA ALA A 91 -0.93 -17.32 -2.47
C ALA A 91 -2.14 -16.39 -2.68
N VAL A 92 -2.10 -15.16 -2.17
CA VAL A 92 -3.23 -14.20 -2.22
C VAL A 92 -2.78 -12.81 -2.67
N ASP A 93 -1.69 -12.79 -3.43
CA ASP A 93 -1.02 -11.60 -3.92
C ASP A 93 -1.33 -11.43 -5.41
N CYS A 94 -1.62 -10.20 -5.82
CA CYS A 94 -1.77 -9.84 -7.23
C CYS A 94 -1.02 -8.54 -7.56
N TYR A 95 -0.65 -8.39 -8.83
CA TYR A 95 -0.12 -7.15 -9.38
C TYR A 95 -1.10 -6.56 -10.39
N ILE A 96 -1.45 -5.28 -10.22
CA ILE A 96 -2.31 -4.55 -11.15
C ILE A 96 -1.52 -3.43 -11.83
N GLY A 97 -1.58 -3.37 -13.16
CA GLY A 97 -1.00 -2.28 -13.94
C GLY A 97 -1.88 -1.03 -13.87
N ALA A 98 -1.26 0.14 -13.78
CA ALA A 98 -1.98 1.42 -13.72
C ALA A 98 -2.76 1.75 -15.01
N THR A 99 -2.38 1.11 -16.12
CA THR A 99 -3.01 1.26 -17.44
C THR A 99 -3.69 -0.01 -17.91
N GLU A 100 -3.83 -1.02 -17.04
CA GLU A 100 -4.50 -2.27 -17.42
C GLU A 100 -5.99 -1.97 -17.71
N PRO A 101 -6.47 -2.28 -18.92
CA PRO A 101 -7.84 -1.97 -19.30
C PRO A 101 -8.84 -2.88 -18.58
N CYS A 102 -10.10 -2.46 -18.54
CA CYS A 102 -11.19 -3.39 -18.25
C CYS A 102 -11.21 -4.51 -19.31
N GLU A 103 -11.60 -5.72 -18.92
CA GLU A 103 -11.64 -6.88 -19.83
C GLU A 103 -12.47 -6.64 -21.10
N GLU A 104 -13.50 -5.79 -21.01
CA GLU A 104 -14.39 -5.43 -22.12
C GLU A 104 -13.93 -4.19 -22.92
N ASP A 105 -12.76 -3.63 -22.61
CA ASP A 105 -12.25 -2.47 -23.36
C ASP A 105 -11.98 -2.86 -24.83
N PRO A 106 -12.45 -2.06 -25.81
CA PRO A 106 -12.26 -2.38 -27.21
C PRO A 106 -10.79 -2.32 -27.66
N LEU A 107 -9.86 -1.82 -26.83
CA LEU A 107 -8.41 -1.77 -27.06
C LEU A 107 -8.03 -1.24 -28.45
N ASN A 108 -8.62 -0.11 -28.81
CA ASN A 108 -8.44 0.54 -30.12
C ASN A 108 -8.70 -0.38 -31.33
N LYS A 109 -9.41 -1.50 -31.16
CA LYS A 109 -9.83 -2.34 -32.28
C LYS A 109 -10.72 -1.51 -33.19
N VAL A 110 -10.19 -1.17 -34.35
CA VAL A 110 -10.96 -0.51 -35.42
C VAL A 110 -11.99 -1.53 -35.92
N ARG A 111 -13.26 -1.15 -35.88
CA ARG A 111 -14.37 -1.95 -36.44
C ARG A 111 -14.37 -1.91 -37.96
#